data_AF-A0A7W2YB00-F1
#
_entry.id   AF-A0A7W2YB00-F1
#
_cell.length_a   1.000
_cell.length_b   1.000
_cell.length_c   1.000
_cell.angle_alpha   90.00
_cell.angle_beta   90.00
_cell.angle_gamma   90.00
#
_symmetry.space_group_name_H-M   'P 1'
#
loop_
_entity.id
_entity.type
_entity.pdbx_description
1 polymer ?
#
loop_
_entity_poly.entity_id
_entity_poly.type
_entity_poly.pdbx_seq_one_letter_code
_entity_poly.pdbx_strand_id
1 'polypeptide(L)'
;MDTKLVSGLYRLTVKTNFAPWTNFSGVWNTWNKRAKELCNEKDFENFEVEESSYNTVAGEGYIVSQVKGYVHCSDSSLEKNEIEKLISTNGHEF
;
A
#
# COMPACT_ATOMS: atom_id res chain seq x y z
N MET A 1 5.24 -0.65 5.78
CA MET A 1 5.62 0.73 6.11
C MET A 1 4.50 1.62 5.67
N ASP A 2 4.05 2.52 6.54
CA ASP A 2 3.03 3.52 6.24
C ASP A 2 3.57 4.92 6.49
N THR A 3 3.13 5.86 5.66
CA THR A 3 3.42 7.29 5.79
C THR A 3 2.11 8.03 5.65
N LYS A 4 1.74 8.81 6.67
CA LYS A 4 0.61 9.74 6.58
C LYS A 4 1.04 10.95 5.75
N LEU A 5 0.36 11.21 4.64
CA LEU A 5 0.59 12.43 3.85
C LEU A 5 -0.22 13.58 4.45
N VAL A 6 -1.53 13.35 4.60
CA VAL A 6 -2.48 14.25 5.25
C VAL A 6 -3.54 13.40 5.96
N SER A 7 -4.44 14.04 6.71
CA SER A 7 -5.55 13.29 7.34
C SER A 7 -6.40 12.61 6.27
N GLY A 8 -6.56 11.29 6.37
CA GLY A 8 -7.34 10.50 5.42
C GLY A 8 -6.62 10.14 4.12
N LEU A 9 -5.33 10.46 3.95
CA LEU A 9 -4.52 10.00 2.81
C LEU A 9 -3.17 9.47 3.28
N TYR A 10 -2.88 8.21 2.94
CA TYR A 10 -1.71 7.49 3.40
C TYR A 10 -0.98 6.85 2.23
N ARG A 11 0.35 6.88 2.26
CA ARG A 11 1.21 6.03 1.43
C ARG A 11 1.47 4.73 2.19
N LEU A 12 1.29 3.60 1.54
CA LEU A 12 1.39 2.28 2.16
C LEU A 12 2.30 1.36 1.32
N THR A 13 3.10 0.56 2.01
CA THR A 13 3.86 -0.54 1.41
C THR A 13 3.75 -1.76 2.32
N VAL A 14 3.24 -2.86 1.78
CA VAL A 14 3.02 -4.12 2.48
C VAL A 14 3.74 -5.23 1.75
N LYS A 15 4.24 -6.21 2.51
CA LYS A 15 4.99 -7.35 2.00
C LYS A 15 4.47 -8.64 2.63
N THR A 16 4.50 -9.75 1.90
CA THR A 16 4.39 -11.07 2.53
C THR A 16 5.71 -11.48 3.16
N ASN A 17 5.63 -12.40 4.11
CA ASN A 17 6.79 -13.15 4.58
C ASN A 17 7.38 -14.03 3.45
N PHE A 18 8.63 -14.45 3.65
CA PHE A 18 9.45 -15.26 2.76
C PHE A 18 8.78 -16.60 2.42
N ALA A 19 7.89 -16.62 1.43
CA ALA A 19 7.23 -17.81 0.93
C ALA A 19 7.99 -18.36 -0.28
N PRO A 20 7.99 -19.68 -0.55
CA PRO A 20 8.69 -20.23 -1.72
C PRO A 20 7.92 -19.99 -3.04
N TRP A 21 6.81 -19.25 -3.01
CA TRP A 21 6.03 -18.83 -4.17
C TRP A 21 5.47 -17.41 -3.97
N THR A 22 5.07 -16.76 -5.07
CA THR A 22 4.41 -15.45 -5.06
C THR A 22 3.06 -15.53 -4.37
N ASN A 23 2.82 -14.71 -3.35
CA ASN A 23 1.60 -14.73 -2.54
C ASN A 23 0.85 -13.37 -2.58
N PHE A 24 0.29 -13.04 -3.74
CA PHE A 24 -0.46 -11.81 -3.92
C PHE A 24 -1.72 -11.71 -3.05
N SER A 25 -2.45 -12.82 -2.89
CA SER A 25 -3.61 -12.85 -1.99
C SER A 25 -3.23 -12.49 -0.55
N GLY A 26 -2.10 -13.02 -0.04
CA GLY A 26 -1.63 -12.72 1.32
C GLY A 26 -1.24 -11.26 1.52
N VAL A 27 -0.54 -10.65 0.55
CA VAL A 27 -0.18 -9.22 0.66
C VAL A 27 -1.39 -8.32 0.52
N TRP A 28 -2.37 -8.65 -0.32
CA TRP A 28 -3.63 -7.90 -0.42
C TRP A 28 -4.49 -8.00 0.85
N ASN A 29 -4.55 -9.16 1.48
CA ASN A 29 -5.22 -9.31 2.77
C ASN A 29 -4.57 -8.42 3.84
N THR A 30 -3.23 -8.35 3.84
CA THR A 30 -2.48 -7.49 4.77
C THR A 30 -2.65 -6.01 4.42
N TRP A 31 -2.66 -5.66 3.14
CA TRP A 31 -2.98 -4.32 2.62
C TRP A 31 -4.35 -3.86 3.10
N ASN A 32 -5.39 -4.64 2.84
CA ASN A 32 -6.77 -4.30 3.20
C ASN A 32 -6.94 -4.15 4.71
N LYS A 33 -6.33 -5.05 5.49
CA LYS A 33 -6.33 -4.94 6.96
C LYS A 33 -5.68 -3.63 7.41
N ARG A 34 -4.48 -3.32 6.90
CA ARG A 34 -3.75 -2.11 7.31
C ARG A 34 -4.46 -0.83 6.85
N ALA A 35 -5.05 -0.83 5.66
CA ALA A 35 -5.85 0.28 5.15
C ALA A 35 -7.07 0.56 6.05
N LYS A 36 -7.80 -0.49 6.47
CA LYS A 36 -8.89 -0.35 7.44
C LYS A 36 -8.43 0.23 8.76
N GLU A 37 -7.32 -0.27 9.31
CA GLU A 37 -6.77 0.27 10.57
C GLU A 37 -6.44 1.77 10.45
N LEU A 38 -5.82 2.20 9.34
CA LEU A 38 -5.48 3.61 9.09
C LEU A 38 -6.71 4.49 8.87
N CYS A 39 -7.80 3.91 8.35
CA CYS A 39 -9.08 4.58 8.13
C CYS A 39 -10.08 4.38 9.28
N ASN A 40 -9.63 3.91 10.45
CA ASN A 40 -10.49 3.65 11.62
C ASN A 40 -11.70 2.75 11.28
N GLU A 41 -11.44 1.65 10.59
CA GLU A 41 -12.41 0.64 10.13
C GLU A 41 -13.43 1.13 9.07
N LYS A 42 -13.28 2.36 8.57
CA LYS A 42 -14.09 2.87 7.46
C LYS A 42 -13.60 2.35 6.12
N ASP A 43 -14.47 2.46 5.11
CA ASP A 43 -14.12 2.13 3.73
C ASP A 43 -13.04 3.06 3.18
N PHE A 44 -12.31 2.58 2.18
CA PHE A 44 -11.20 3.29 1.57
C PHE A 44 -11.11 3.02 0.07
N GLU A 45 -10.45 3.93 -0.63
CA GLU A 45 -10.14 3.84 -2.05
C GLU A 45 -8.62 3.70 -2.24
N ASN A 46 -8.25 2.98 -3.30
CA ASN A 46 -6.87 2.69 -3.66
C ASN A 46 -6.44 3.59 -4.83
N PHE A 47 -5.28 4.24 -4.70
CA PHE A 47 -4.70 5.11 -5.73
C PHE A 47 -3.26 4.66 -6.06
N GLU A 48 -2.94 4.63 -7.36
CA GLU A 48 -1.62 4.28 -7.90
C GLU A 48 -1.00 3.05 -7.22
N VAL A 49 -1.77 1.97 -7.11
CA VAL A 49 -1.33 0.75 -6.45
C VAL A 49 -0.57 -0.14 -7.44
N GLU A 50 0.65 -0.50 -7.07
CA GLU A 50 1.52 -1.41 -7.80
C GLU A 50 1.72 -2.68 -6.98
N GLU A 51 1.54 -3.82 -7.66
CA GLU A 51 1.88 -5.14 -7.15
C GLU A 51 3.20 -5.58 -7.78
N SER A 52 4.12 -6.07 -6.95
CA SER A 52 5.42 -6.57 -7.42
C SER A 52 5.92 -7.74 -6.59
N SER A 53 6.92 -8.45 -7.10
CA SER A 53 7.60 -9.50 -6.34
C SER A 53 9.09 -9.53 -6.66
N TYR A 54 9.89 -9.98 -5.70
CA TYR A 54 11.33 -10.12 -5.88
C TYR A 54 11.89 -11.29 -5.08
N ASN A 55 12.93 -11.91 -5.62
CA ASN A 55 13.68 -12.97 -4.95
C ASN A 55 14.58 -12.36 -3.89
N THR A 56 14.72 -13.06 -2.77
CA THR A 56 15.65 -12.64 -1.72
C THR A 56 17.02 -13.28 -1.94
N VAL A 57 18.08 -12.51 -1.72
CA VAL A 57 19.46 -12.91 -2.04
C VAL A 57 19.98 -14.01 -1.09
N ALA A 58 19.27 -14.28 0.01
CA ALA A 58 19.66 -15.25 1.02
C ALA A 58 19.11 -16.66 0.71
N GLY A 59 19.79 -17.38 -0.19
CA GLY A 59 20.06 -18.83 -0.08
C GLY A 59 18.93 -19.85 -0.27
N GLU A 60 17.66 -19.53 -0.01
CA GLU A 60 16.58 -20.54 0.10
C GLU A 60 15.42 -20.38 -0.90
N GLY A 61 15.54 -19.48 -1.89
CA GLY A 61 14.55 -19.38 -2.99
C GLY A 61 13.22 -18.74 -2.59
N TYR A 62 13.18 -17.96 -1.52
CA TYR A 62 11.97 -17.26 -1.10
C TYR A 62 11.68 -16.02 -1.96
N ILE A 63 10.40 -15.90 -2.32
CA ILE A 63 9.82 -14.79 -3.06
C ILE A 63 9.09 -13.89 -2.06
N VAL A 64 9.38 -12.59 -2.13
CA VAL A 64 8.62 -11.56 -1.41
C VAL A 64 7.61 -10.97 -2.38
N SER A 65 6.33 -11.10 -2.08
CA SER A 65 5.27 -10.31 -2.75
C SER A 65 5.10 -8.99 -2.02
N GLN A 66 4.92 -7.91 -2.78
CA GLN A 66 4.78 -6.55 -2.28
C GLN A 66 3.61 -5.85 -2.97
N VAL A 67 2.89 -5.03 -2.20
CA VAL A 67 1.95 -4.03 -2.73
C VAL A 67 2.36 -2.68 -2.18
N LYS A 68 2.50 -1.69 -3.06
CA LYS A 68 2.80 -0.29 -2.71
C LYS A 68 1.81 0.64 -3.40
N GLY A 69 1.47 1.76 -2.78
CA GLY A 69 0.57 2.75 -3.36
C GLY A 69 -0.03 3.66 -2.31
N TYR A 70 -1.20 4.22 -2.58
CA TYR A 70 -1.89 5.15 -1.69
C TYR A 70 -3.29 4.66 -1.31
N VAL A 71 -3.69 5.02 -0.10
CA VAL A 71 -4.99 4.71 0.50
C VAL A 71 -5.66 6.02 0.89
N HIS A 72 -6.86 6.26 0.38
CA HIS A 72 -7.71 7.39 0.72
C HIS A 72 -8.93 6.92 1.50
N CYS A 73 -9.14 7.45 2.69
CA CYS A 73 -10.29 7.07 3.52
C CYS A 73 -11.55 7.78 3.04
N SER A 74 -12.65 7.02 2.93
CA SER A 74 -13.95 7.50 2.43
C SER A 74 -14.57 8.66 3.22
N ASP A 75 -14.16 8.88 4.46
CA ASP A 75 -14.64 9.97 5.31
C ASP A 75 -13.82 11.26 5.17
N SER A 76 -12.76 11.24 4.37
CA SER A 76 -11.94 12.40 4.09
C SER A 76 -12.62 13.31 3.07
N SER A 77 -12.61 14.61 3.32
CA SER A 77 -13.17 15.62 2.41
C SER A 77 -12.24 16.00 1.25
N LEU A 78 -11.15 15.25 1.04
CA LEU A 78 -10.20 15.53 -0.04
C LEU A 78 -10.85 15.26 -1.39
N GLU A 79 -10.75 16.24 -2.29
CA GLU A 79 -11.16 16.05 -3.68
C GLU A 79 -10.11 15.27 -4.47
N LYS A 80 -10.54 14.55 -5.51
CA LYS A 80 -9.65 13.75 -6.36
C LYS A 80 -8.44 14.54 -6.89
N ASN A 81 -8.65 15.77 -7.34
CA ASN A 81 -7.57 16.63 -7.85
C ASN A 81 -6.53 16.97 -6.77
N GLU A 82 -6.97 17.12 -5.51
CA GLU A 82 -6.07 17.36 -4.39
C GLU A 82 -5.25 16.11 -4.06
N ILE A 83 -5.89 14.92 -4.13
CA ILE A 83 -5.23 13.63 -3.96
C ILE A 83 -4.15 13.45 -5.03
N GLU A 84 -4.48 13.65 -6.31
CA GLU A 84 -3.53 13.56 -7.42
C GLU A 84 -2.35 14.52 -7.26
N LYS A 85 -2.61 15.76 -6.83
CA LYS A 85 -1.57 16.75 -6.56
C LYS A 85 -0.65 16.34 -5.39
N LEU A 86 -1.23 15.84 -4.31
CA LEU A 86 -0.48 15.34 -3.15
C LEU A 86 0.36 14.13 -3.53
N ILE A 87 -0.18 13.21 -4.31
CA ILE A 87 0.53 12.05 -4.84
C ILE A 87 1.68 12.52 -5.75
N SER A 88 1.45 13.42 -6.70
CA SER A 88 2.51 13.92 -7.58
C SER A 88 3.64 14.62 -6.81
N THR A 89 3.31 15.37 -5.76
CA THR A 89 4.30 16.07 -4.93
C THR A 89 5.12 15.11 -4.06
N ASN A 90 4.53 14.00 -3.61
CA ASN A 90 5.15 13.01 -2.71
C ASN A 90 5.58 11.71 -3.41
N GLY A 91 5.31 11.58 -4.71
CA GLY A 91 5.46 10.38 -5.52
C GLY A 91 6.86 10.18 -6.11
N HIS A 92 7.79 11.08 -5.82
CA HIS A 92 9.20 10.96 -6.23
C HIS A 92 9.99 9.87 -5.46
N GLU A 93 9.34 9.05 -4.63
CA GLU A 93 9.97 8.04 -3.78
C GLU A 93 9.39 6.63 -4.01
N PHE A 94 9.40 6.15 -5.25
CA PHE A 94 9.08 4.75 -5.57
C PHE A 94 10.19 4.02 -6.31
#